data_AF-A0A937X0S0-F1
#
_entry.id   AF-A0A937X0S0-F1
#
_cell.length_a   1.000
_cell.length_b   1.000
_cell.length_c   1.000
_cell.angle_alpha   90.00
_cell.angle_beta   90.00
_cell.angle_gamma   90.00
#
_symmetry.space_group_name_H-M   'P 1'
#
loop_
_entity.id
_entity.type
_entity.pdbx_description
1 polymer ?
#
loop_
_entity_poly.entity_id
_entity_poly.type
_entity_poly.pdbx_seq_one_letter_code
_entity_poly.pdbx_strand_id
1 'polypeptide(L)'
;ASATDEAVNGLMPVAVKYGGEVPVEAAPGDVVFFHGHLLHRSHANQSKSRLRRAFVSHYCNARSWVPWNHGMPFEGSTANQEHILARGNSHLPFALPRFGTPCDALDPKPTSLGYYKPAG
;
A
#
# COMPACT_ATOMS: atom_id res chain seq x y z
N ALA A 1 -0.05 0.10 17.79
CA ALA A 1 -1.39 -0.50 17.75
C ALA A 1 -2.39 0.60 17.44
N SER A 2 -3.61 0.28 17.02
CA SER A 2 -4.64 1.30 16.80
C SER A 2 -5.04 1.92 18.13
N ALA A 3 -5.42 3.21 18.13
CA ALA A 3 -5.92 3.87 19.33
C ALA A 3 -7.19 3.17 19.84
N THR A 4 -7.20 2.79 21.11
CA THR A 4 -8.34 2.14 21.76
C THR A 4 -9.27 3.13 22.47
N ASP A 5 -8.83 4.38 22.65
CA ASP A 5 -9.66 5.44 23.19
C ASP A 5 -10.74 5.82 22.17
N GLU A 6 -12.00 5.56 22.52
CA GLU A 6 -13.16 5.83 21.69
C GLU A 6 -13.39 7.33 21.46
N ALA A 7 -12.94 8.20 22.38
CA ALA A 7 -13.02 9.65 22.21
C ALA A 7 -12.08 10.14 21.10
N VAL A 8 -10.98 9.42 20.84
CA VAL A 8 -10.01 9.72 19.78
C VAL A 8 -10.33 8.93 18.51
N ASN A 9 -10.89 7.72 18.64
CA ASN A 9 -11.16 6.83 17.53
C ASN A 9 -12.56 7.06 16.93
N GLY A 10 -12.66 8.02 16.03
CA GLY A 10 -13.90 8.35 15.32
C GLY A 10 -14.47 7.23 14.44
N LEU A 11 -13.75 6.12 14.21
CA LEU A 11 -14.26 4.98 13.44
C LEU A 11 -15.02 3.97 14.31
N MET A 12 -14.86 3.97 15.63
CA MET A 12 -15.55 3.03 16.52
C MET A 12 -17.07 3.08 16.41
N PRO A 13 -17.73 4.26 16.41
CA PRO A 13 -19.19 4.35 16.26
C PRO A 13 -19.72 3.79 14.94
N VAL A 14 -18.87 3.74 13.92
CA VAL A 14 -19.19 3.13 12.62
C VAL A 14 -18.98 1.62 12.69
N ALA A 15 -17.83 1.18 13.19
CA ALA A 15 -17.45 -0.23 13.25
C ALA A 15 -18.44 -1.09 14.05
N VAL A 16 -18.92 -0.60 15.20
CA VAL A 16 -19.87 -1.34 16.07
C VAL A 16 -21.20 -1.70 15.40
N LYS A 17 -21.56 -1.02 14.30
CA LYS A 17 -22.78 -1.30 13.54
C LYS A 17 -22.69 -2.58 12.70
N TYR A 18 -21.48 -3.09 12.45
CA TYR A 18 -21.22 -4.22 11.56
C TYR A 18 -20.93 -5.53 12.32
N GLY A 19 -21.24 -5.57 13.62
CA GLY A 19 -20.95 -6.71 14.49
C GLY A 19 -19.58 -6.63 15.15
N GLY A 20 -19.11 -7.77 15.65
CA GLY A 20 -17.80 -7.90 16.24
C GLY A 20 -16.68 -7.94 15.20
N GLU A 21 -15.47 -7.60 15.61
CA GLU A 21 -14.29 -7.82 14.78
C GLU A 21 -13.98 -9.31 14.62
N VAL A 22 -13.32 -9.66 13.51
CA VAL A 22 -12.83 -11.01 13.25
C VAL A 22 -11.29 -11.00 13.31
N PRO A 23 -10.66 -11.79 14.19
CA PRO A 23 -9.20 -11.86 14.26
C PRO A 23 -8.64 -12.52 13.00
N VAL A 24 -7.55 -11.96 12.49
CA VAL A 24 -6.75 -12.54 11.39
C VAL A 24 -5.40 -12.93 11.96
N GLU A 25 -5.28 -14.19 12.37
CA GLU A 25 -4.03 -14.78 12.83
C GLU A 25 -3.19 -15.20 11.63
N ALA A 26 -1.90 -14.83 11.63
CA ALA A 26 -0.99 -15.04 10.51
C ALA A 26 0.36 -15.56 11.04
N ALA A 27 0.86 -16.62 10.43
CA ALA A 27 2.19 -17.15 10.66
C ALA A 27 3.26 -16.32 9.91
N PRO A 28 4.54 -16.42 10.30
CA PRO A 28 5.62 -15.80 9.53
C PRO A 28 5.62 -16.28 8.08
N GLY A 29 5.47 -15.35 7.14
CA GLY A 29 5.41 -15.63 5.70
C GLY A 29 4.00 -15.59 5.11
N ASP A 30 2.96 -15.61 5.95
CA ASP A 30 1.58 -15.45 5.48
C ASP A 30 1.33 -14.05 4.93
N VAL A 31 0.44 -13.97 3.94
CA VAL A 31 0.01 -12.72 3.31
C VAL A 31 -1.47 -12.53 3.55
N VAL A 32 -1.82 -11.38 4.13
CA VAL A 32 -3.21 -10.93 4.27
C VAL A 32 -3.46 -9.88 3.20
N PHE A 33 -4.33 -10.18 2.24
CA PHE A 33 -4.73 -9.24 1.19
C PHE A 33 -6.14 -8.73 1.47
N PHE A 34 -6.31 -7.41 1.52
CA PHE A 34 -7.60 -6.78 1.80
C PHE A 34 -7.75 -5.44 1.07
N HIS A 35 -8.99 -5.00 0.91
CA HIS A 35 -9.30 -3.75 0.21
C HIS A 35 -8.98 -2.53 1.09
N GLY A 36 -8.50 -1.43 0.50
CA GLY A 36 -8.11 -0.22 1.24
C GLY A 36 -9.25 0.48 2.01
N HIS A 37 -10.50 0.10 1.76
CA HIS A 37 -11.69 0.61 2.47
C HIS A 37 -12.21 -0.34 3.55
N LEU A 38 -11.60 -1.53 3.72
CA LEU A 38 -11.99 -2.43 4.80
C LEU A 38 -11.68 -1.76 6.15
N LEU A 39 -12.65 -1.74 7.06
CA LEU A 39 -12.37 -1.33 8.44
C LEU A 39 -11.45 -2.37 9.08
N HIS A 40 -10.26 -1.95 9.49
CA HIS A 40 -9.26 -2.83 10.07
C HIS A 40 -8.49 -2.12 11.19
N ARG A 41 -8.03 -2.91 12.16
CA ARG A 41 -7.22 -2.42 13.28
C ARG A 41 -6.26 -3.50 13.75
N SER A 42 -5.30 -3.10 14.57
CA SER A 42 -4.45 -4.05 15.31
C SER A 42 -4.57 -3.81 16.80
N HIS A 43 -4.62 -4.90 17.58
CA HIS A 43 -4.58 -4.83 19.04
C HIS A 43 -3.19 -4.48 19.56
N ALA A 44 -3.12 -4.07 20.83
CA ALA A 44 -1.86 -3.89 21.52
C ALA A 44 -1.08 -5.21 21.60
N ASN A 45 0.22 -5.16 21.32
CA ASN A 45 1.08 -6.31 21.49
C ASN A 45 1.26 -6.59 22.99
N GLN A 46 0.81 -7.76 23.45
CA GLN A 46 0.87 -8.16 24.87
C GLN A 46 2.12 -8.99 25.19
N SER A 47 2.98 -9.28 24.21
CA SER A 47 4.21 -10.03 24.46
C SER A 47 5.22 -9.19 25.24
N LYS A 48 5.82 -9.80 26.28
CA LYS A 48 6.87 -9.17 27.10
C LYS A 48 8.26 -9.22 26.46
N SER A 49 8.46 -10.04 25.42
CA SER A 49 9.79 -10.35 24.87
C SER A 49 9.85 -10.37 23.34
N ARG A 50 8.72 -10.18 22.64
CA ARG A 50 8.66 -10.28 21.18
C ARG A 50 7.98 -9.07 20.56
N LEU A 51 8.51 -8.64 19.42
CA LEU A 51 7.87 -7.67 18.55
C LEU A 51 7.14 -8.39 17.41
N ARG A 52 5.98 -7.87 17.03
CA ARG A 52 5.29 -8.24 15.79
C ARG A 52 5.75 -7.32 14.68
N ARG A 53 6.33 -7.87 13.61
CA ARG A 53 6.75 -7.12 12.41
C ARG A 53 5.83 -7.48 11.25
N ALA A 54 5.53 -6.49 10.42
CA ALA A 54 4.81 -6.66 9.18
C ALA A 54 5.44 -5.78 8.11
N PHE A 55 5.37 -6.22 6.86
CA PHE A 55 5.70 -5.41 5.69
C PHE A 55 4.39 -5.14 4.95
N VAL A 56 4.09 -3.87 4.68
CA VAL A 56 2.82 -3.45 4.07
C VAL A 56 3.13 -2.86 2.70
N SER A 57 2.43 -3.36 1.68
CA SER A 57 2.44 -2.81 0.33
C SER A 57 1.04 -2.38 -0.06
N HIS A 58 0.93 -1.16 -0.59
CA HIS A 58 -0.31 -0.64 -1.14
C HIS A 58 -0.27 -0.75 -2.66
N TYR A 59 -1.30 -1.33 -3.25
CA TYR A 59 -1.46 -1.45 -4.69
C TYR A 59 -2.63 -0.59 -5.13
N CYS A 60 -2.48 0.05 -6.28
CA CYS A 60 -3.56 0.73 -6.98
C CYS A 60 -3.52 0.35 -8.46
N ASN A 61 -4.53 0.78 -9.21
CA ASN A 61 -4.53 0.55 -10.66
C ASN A 61 -3.36 1.31 -11.29
N ALA A 62 -2.76 0.76 -12.35
CA ALA A 62 -1.68 1.44 -13.07
C ALA A 62 -2.10 2.81 -13.65
N ARG A 63 -3.40 3.08 -13.77
CA ARG A 63 -3.98 4.37 -14.21
C ARG A 63 -4.39 5.30 -13.07
N SER A 64 -4.13 4.93 -11.81
CA SER A 64 -4.49 5.75 -10.65
C SER A 64 -3.58 6.97 -10.55
N TRP A 65 -4.21 8.12 -10.33
CA TRP A 65 -3.52 9.35 -9.92
C TRP A 65 -3.14 9.24 -8.44
N VAL A 66 -1.85 9.42 -8.10
CA VAL A 66 -1.33 9.19 -6.74
C VAL A 66 -0.79 10.49 -6.12
N PRO A 67 -1.63 11.32 -5.48
CA PRO A 67 -1.24 12.61 -4.91
C PRO A 67 -0.56 12.51 -3.53
N TRP A 68 0.18 11.43 -3.26
CA TRP A 68 0.87 11.22 -1.97
C TRP A 68 2.15 10.39 -2.11
N ASN A 69 3.13 10.62 -1.23
CA ASN A 69 4.40 9.89 -1.17
C ASN A 69 4.75 9.40 0.25
N HIS A 70 3.83 8.70 0.93
CA HIS A 70 4.10 8.11 2.25
C HIS A 70 4.63 9.11 3.31
N GLY A 71 4.21 10.38 3.23
CA GLY A 71 4.68 11.46 4.11
C GLY A 71 6.00 12.11 3.69
N MET A 72 6.64 11.63 2.63
CA MET A 72 7.82 12.24 2.02
C MET A 72 7.41 13.36 1.04
N PRO A 73 8.27 14.37 0.84
CA PRO A 73 8.08 15.35 -0.23
C PRO A 73 8.08 14.71 -1.62
N PHE A 74 7.43 15.37 -2.57
CA PHE A 74 7.48 15.06 -3.99
C PHE A 74 7.19 16.32 -4.80
N GLU A 75 7.66 16.37 -6.04
CA GLU A 75 7.43 17.48 -6.95
C GLU A 75 6.19 17.26 -7.82
N GLY A 76 5.47 18.35 -8.11
CA GLY A 76 4.30 18.36 -8.98
C GLY A 76 2.98 18.01 -8.29
N SER A 77 1.92 17.86 -9.10
CA SER A 77 0.55 17.60 -8.63
C SER A 77 0.28 16.12 -8.31
N THR A 78 1.26 15.25 -8.58
CA THR A 78 1.22 13.82 -8.28
C THR A 78 2.60 13.31 -7.93
N ALA A 79 2.63 12.25 -7.12
CA ALA A 79 3.81 11.50 -6.76
C ALA A 79 3.97 10.22 -7.60
N ASN A 80 3.18 10.00 -8.66
CA ASN A 80 3.21 8.78 -9.49
C ASN A 80 4.66 8.30 -9.81
N GLN A 81 5.59 9.21 -10.12
CA GLN A 81 7.01 8.97 -10.38
C GLN A 81 7.81 8.38 -9.21
N GLU A 82 7.27 8.41 -8.00
CA GLU A 82 7.88 7.84 -6.78
C GLU A 82 7.43 6.40 -6.52
N HIS A 83 6.45 5.89 -7.28
CA HIS A 83 5.85 4.56 -7.08
C HIS A 83 6.19 3.62 -8.24
N ILE A 84 6.47 2.36 -7.93
CA ILE A 84 6.92 1.36 -8.92
C ILE A 84 5.72 0.75 -9.66
N LEU A 85 5.83 0.60 -10.97
CA LEU A 85 4.89 -0.20 -11.76
C LEU A 85 5.10 -1.70 -11.48
N ALA A 86 4.30 -2.26 -10.58
CA ALA A 86 4.39 -3.67 -10.21
C ALA A 86 4.08 -4.61 -11.39
N ARG A 87 3.03 -4.29 -12.16
CA ARG A 87 2.56 -5.09 -13.31
C ARG A 87 1.78 -4.25 -14.31
N GLY A 88 1.80 -4.65 -15.58
CA GLY A 88 1.01 -4.12 -16.68
C GLY A 88 1.71 -2.97 -17.38
N ASN A 89 0.93 -1.96 -17.75
CA ASN A 89 1.40 -0.76 -18.43
C ASN A 89 0.70 0.47 -17.86
N SER A 90 1.38 1.61 -17.89
CA SER A 90 0.82 2.90 -17.51
C SER A 90 1.17 3.98 -18.53
N HIS A 91 0.27 4.95 -18.65
CA HIS A 91 0.51 6.20 -19.37
C HIS A 91 0.98 7.32 -18.42
N LEU A 92 0.96 7.06 -17.10
CA LEU A 92 1.44 7.96 -16.06
C LEU A 92 2.93 7.66 -15.78
N PRO A 93 3.69 8.63 -15.26
CA PRO A 93 5.04 8.38 -14.76
C PRO A 93 5.07 7.31 -13.67
N PHE A 94 6.18 6.58 -13.55
CA PHE A 94 6.42 5.60 -12.48
C PHE A 94 7.91 5.45 -12.21
N ALA A 95 8.26 4.99 -11.00
CA ALA A 95 9.62 4.66 -10.61
C ALA A 95 10.05 3.28 -11.12
N LEU A 96 11.35 3.11 -11.30
CA LEU A 96 11.99 1.81 -11.42
C LEU A 96 12.35 1.27 -10.02
N PRO A 97 12.32 -0.05 -9.79
CA PRO A 97 12.76 -0.61 -8.52
C PRO A 97 14.25 -0.32 -8.32
N ARG A 98 14.62 0.09 -7.10
CA ARG A 98 16.02 0.37 -6.73
C ARG A 98 16.86 -0.88 -6.53
N PHE A 99 16.19 -2.00 -6.29
CA PHE A 99 16.80 -3.31 -6.10
C PHE A 99 16.32 -4.21 -7.26
N GLY A 100 17.01 -5.32 -7.51
CA GLY A 100 16.67 -6.30 -8.57
C GLY A 100 15.32 -7.03 -8.37
N THR A 101 14.37 -6.39 -7.71
CA THR A 101 13.00 -6.83 -7.51
C THR A 101 12.32 -6.99 -8.87
N PRO A 102 11.87 -8.21 -9.22
CA PRO A 102 11.10 -8.43 -10.44
C PRO A 102 9.83 -7.55 -10.44
N CYS A 103 9.66 -6.77 -11.50
CA CYS A 103 8.42 -6.05 -11.80
C CYS A 103 8.35 -5.73 -13.30
N ASP A 104 7.16 -5.43 -13.82
CA ASP A 104 7.00 -5.10 -15.25
C ASP A 104 7.76 -3.83 -15.66
N ALA A 105 8.13 -2.97 -14.70
CA ALA A 105 8.99 -1.82 -14.97
C ALA A 105 10.41 -2.21 -15.47
N LEU A 106 10.88 -3.43 -15.16
CA LEU A 106 12.18 -3.95 -15.60
C LEU A 106 12.13 -4.70 -16.94
N ASP A 107 10.96 -5.17 -17.35
CA ASP A 107 10.75 -5.88 -18.62
C ASP A 107 9.44 -5.41 -19.26
N PRO A 108 9.41 -4.17 -19.78
CA PRO A 108 8.17 -3.57 -20.24
C PRO A 108 7.78 -4.22 -21.57
N LYS A 109 6.69 -5.00 -21.55
CA LYS A 109 6.17 -5.66 -22.75
C LYS A 109 5.75 -4.61 -23.80
N PRO A 110 6.05 -4.82 -25.09
CA PRO A 110 5.64 -3.90 -26.14
C PRO A 110 4.12 -3.76 -26.14
N THR A 111 3.65 -2.53 -25.92
CA THR A 111 2.24 -2.17 -26.11
C THR A 111 2.08 -1.31 -27.34
N SER A 112 0.88 -1.36 -27.94
CA SER A 112 0.50 -0.55 -29.10
C SER A 112 0.49 0.96 -28.85
N LEU A 113 0.80 1.43 -27.63
CA LEU A 113 0.72 2.83 -27.20
C LEU A 113 2.11 3.50 -27.01
N GLY A 114 3.21 2.77 -27.27
CA GLY A 114 4.58 3.31 -27.14
C GLY A 114 5.09 3.39 -25.70
N TYR A 115 6.42 3.44 -25.54
CA TYR A 115 7.08 3.50 -24.24
C TYR A 115 7.30 4.95 -23.79
N TYR A 116 6.99 5.27 -22.52
CA TYR A 116 7.49 6.49 -21.88
C TYR A 116 8.98 6.30 -21.57
N LYS A 117 9.84 7.06 -22.27
CA LYS A 117 11.27 7.12 -21.99
C LYS A 117 11.49 8.28 -21.00
N PRO A 118 11.87 8.03 -19.73
CA PRO A 118 12.22 9.13 -18.84
C PRO A 118 13.42 9.90 -19.43
N ALA A 119 13.36 11.23 -19.40
CA ALA A 119 14.50 12.06 -19.73
C ALA A 119 15.62 11.77 -18.72
N GLY A 120 16.84 11.58 -19.22
CA GLY A 120 18.03 11.27 -18.42
C GLY A 120 18.51 12.44 -17.57
#